data_AF-A0A0N4T7C4-F1
#
_entry.id   AF-A0A0N4T7C4-F1
#
_cell.length_a   1.000
_cell.length_b   1.000
_cell.length_c   1.000
_cell.angle_alpha   90.00
_cell.angle_beta   90.00
_cell.angle_gamma   90.00
#
_symmetry.space_group_name_H-M   'P 1'
#
loop_
_entity.id
_entity.type
_entity.pdbx_description
1 polymer ?
#
loop_
_entity_poly.entity_id
_entity_poly.type
_entity_poly.pdbx_seq_one_letter_code
_entity_poly.pdbx_strand_id
1 'polypeptide(L)'
;VGDFGPFQITLFFVICLPASLPSAFSAFNQPFVVGQPNHRCRLPEGREDLSPINEFATPDEMSCQQYNATEVDQLLNSSINLINEREYLRNLSLISCQMGWIYDDNIYIDTLVTEVFHFVSFFFKKNNLLIN
;
A
#
# COMPACT_ATOMS: atom_id res chain seq x y z
N VAL A 1 -14.80 -11.02 50.81
CA VAL A 1 -14.80 -10.57 49.39
C VAL A 1 -13.58 -11.17 48.73
N GLY A 2 -13.80 -11.96 47.69
CA GLY A 2 -12.94 -13.07 47.24
C GLY A 2 -11.59 -12.65 46.68
N ASP A 3 -10.57 -13.40 47.08
CA ASP A 3 -9.22 -13.33 46.54
C ASP A 3 -9.15 -14.16 45.25
N PHE A 4 -8.46 -13.67 44.22
CA PHE A 4 -8.32 -14.40 42.97
C PHE A 4 -7.41 -15.62 43.18
N GLY A 5 -8.01 -16.81 43.18
CA GLY A 5 -7.25 -18.05 43.26
C GLY A 5 -6.39 -18.25 42.01
N PRO A 6 -5.24 -18.97 42.10
CA PRO A 6 -4.34 -19.20 40.97
C PRO A 6 -5.07 -19.84 39.77
N PHE A 7 -6.05 -20.71 40.05
CA PHE A 7 -6.89 -21.34 39.03
C PHE A 7 -7.74 -20.33 38.25
N GLN A 8 -8.25 -19.29 38.92
CA GLN A 8 -9.08 -18.26 38.32
C GLN A 8 -8.25 -17.33 37.42
N ILE A 9 -7.00 -17.07 37.81
CA ILE A 9 -6.04 -16.30 37.01
C ILE A 9 -5.63 -17.09 35.75
N THR A 10 -5.33 -18.39 35.88
CA THR A 10 -5.00 -19.24 34.73
C THR A 10 -6.15 -19.31 33.73
N LEU A 11 -7.37 -19.51 34.22
CA LEU A 11 -8.56 -19.58 33.37
C LEU A 11 -8.80 -18.25 32.62
N PHE A 12 -8.57 -17.12 33.29
CA PHE A 12 -8.67 -15.80 32.68
C PHE A 12 -7.71 -15.64 31.50
N PHE A 13 -6.43 -15.98 31.66
CA PHE A 13 -5.47 -15.89 30.57
C PHE A 13 -5.76 -16.86 29.42
N VAL A 14 -6.18 -18.09 29.73
CA VAL A 14 -6.50 -19.12 28.72
C VAL A 14 -7.70 -18.74 27.86
N ILE A 15 -8.67 -17.98 28.39
CA ILE A 15 -9.87 -17.58 27.64
C ILE A 15 -9.68 -16.20 27.01
N CYS A 16 -9.20 -15.21 27.77
CA CYS A 16 -9.14 -13.83 27.30
C CYS A 16 -8.06 -13.61 26.24
N LEU A 17 -6.91 -14.30 26.30
CA LEU A 17 -5.85 -14.13 25.30
C LEU A 17 -6.26 -14.63 23.90
N PRO A 18 -6.71 -15.87 23.68
CA PRO A 18 -7.12 -16.32 22.35
C PRO A 18 -8.35 -15.59 21.81
N ALA A 19 -9.22 -15.08 22.68
CA ALA A 19 -10.35 -14.25 22.25
C ALA A 19 -9.92 -12.85 21.77
N SER A 20 -8.88 -12.27 22.38
CA SER A 20 -8.41 -10.91 22.04
C SER A 20 -7.34 -10.87 20.95
N LEU A 21 -6.59 -11.97 20.74
CA LEU A 21 -5.54 -12.06 19.74
C LEU A 21 -6.01 -11.80 18.29
N PRO A 22 -7.13 -12.40 17.79
CA PRO A 22 -7.62 -12.13 16.43
C PRO A 22 -7.99 -10.66 16.24
N SER A 23 -8.62 -10.06 17.26
CA SER A 23 -9.04 -8.65 17.24
C SER A 23 -7.84 -7.70 17.29
N ALA A 24 -6.81 -8.02 18.05
CA ALA A 24 -5.58 -7.24 18.10
C ALA A 24 -4.86 -7.34 16.74
N PHE A 25 -4.74 -8.53 16.18
CA PHE A 25 -4.10 -8.76 14.88
C PHE A 25 -4.81 -8.00 13.74
N SER A 26 -6.15 -8.00 13.73
CA SER A 26 -6.91 -7.23 12.74
C SER A 26 -6.69 -5.72 12.88
N ALA A 27 -6.56 -5.20 14.10
CA ALA A 27 -6.28 -3.78 14.35
C ALA A 27 -4.86 -3.39 13.94
N PHE A 28 -3.87 -4.25 14.18
CA PHE A 28 -2.48 -4.00 13.79
C PHE A 28 -2.23 -4.15 12.28
N ASN A 29 -3.02 -4.95 11.58
CA ASN A 29 -2.91 -5.06 10.12
C ASN A 29 -3.49 -3.82 9.39
N GLN A 30 -4.39 -3.07 10.03
CA GLN A 30 -5.07 -1.94 9.40
C GLN A 30 -4.12 -0.88 8.80
N PRO A 31 -3.07 -0.39 9.50
CA PRO A 31 -2.16 0.61 8.91
C PRO A 31 -1.37 0.09 7.69
N PHE A 32 -1.13 -1.21 7.59
CA PHE A 32 -0.40 -1.82 6.45
C PHE A 32 -1.30 -2.03 5.22
N VAL A 33 -2.62 -2.16 5.41
CA VAL A 33 -3.59 -2.28 4.31
C VAL A 33 -4.06 -0.92 3.81
N VAL A 34 -4.08 0.09 4.69
CA VAL A 34 -4.58 1.45 4.36
C VAL A 34 -3.46 2.39 3.91
N GLY A 35 -2.20 2.15 4.33
CA GLY A 35 -1.06 2.92 3.87
C GLY A 35 -0.72 2.58 2.42
N GLN A 36 -1.14 3.41 1.48
CA GLN A 36 -0.66 3.32 0.10
C GLN A 36 0.65 4.11 -0.02
N PRO A 37 1.79 3.45 -0.34
CA PRO A 37 3.04 4.15 -0.54
C PRO A 37 2.91 5.18 -1.68
N ASN A 38 3.83 6.13 -1.71
CA ASN A 38 3.98 6.95 -2.90
C ASN A 38 4.29 6.04 -4.09
N HIS A 39 3.59 6.28 -5.20
CA HIS A 39 3.62 5.41 -6.35
C HIS A 39 3.46 6.24 -7.61
N ARG A 40 3.78 5.63 -8.75
CA ARG A 40 3.64 6.24 -10.07
C ARG A 40 3.17 5.21 -11.07
N CYS A 41 2.48 5.64 -12.12
CA CYS A 41 2.13 4.74 -13.22
C CYS A 41 3.39 4.08 -13.80
N ARG A 42 3.29 2.78 -14.06
CA ARG A 42 4.29 2.07 -14.86
C ARG A 42 4.06 2.43 -16.32
N LEU A 43 5.03 3.11 -16.93
CA LEU A 43 5.01 3.49 -18.33
C LEU A 43 5.77 2.47 -19.19
N PRO A 44 5.44 2.34 -20.48
CA PRO A 44 6.26 1.56 -21.41
C PRO A 44 7.65 2.18 -21.54
N GLU A 45 8.66 1.33 -21.80
CA GLU A 45 10.05 1.75 -21.98
C GLU A 45 10.15 2.82 -23.09
N GLY A 46 10.72 3.97 -22.76
CA GLY A 46 10.89 5.10 -23.68
C GLY A 46 9.63 5.93 -23.93
N ARG A 47 8.56 5.75 -23.14
CA ARG A 47 7.30 6.50 -23.26
C ARG A 47 6.99 7.40 -22.06
N GLU A 48 7.95 8.27 -21.69
CA GLU A 48 7.78 9.24 -20.58
C GLU A 48 6.80 10.37 -20.92
N ASP A 49 6.53 10.58 -22.22
CA ASP A 49 5.52 11.47 -22.79
C ASP A 49 4.09 11.18 -22.32
N LEU A 50 3.83 9.98 -21.81
CA LEU A 50 2.52 9.59 -21.26
C LEU A 50 2.32 10.06 -19.82
N SER A 51 3.36 10.56 -19.15
CA SER A 51 3.26 11.05 -17.77
C SER A 51 2.54 12.42 -17.74
N PRO A 52 1.53 12.61 -16.88
CA PRO A 52 0.90 13.90 -16.72
C PRO A 52 1.88 14.93 -16.15
N ILE A 53 1.76 16.19 -16.59
CA ILE A 53 2.61 17.26 -16.08
C ILE A 53 1.93 17.97 -14.90
N ASN A 54 2.75 18.40 -13.94
CA ASN A 54 2.36 19.09 -12.71
C ASN A 54 1.61 20.41 -12.92
N GLU A 55 1.71 21.01 -14.11
CA GLU A 55 1.00 22.24 -14.46
C GLU A 55 -0.50 22.00 -14.72
N PHE A 56 -0.87 20.78 -15.12
CA PHE A 56 -2.24 20.43 -15.57
C PHE A 56 -2.89 19.36 -14.70
N ALA A 57 -2.10 18.49 -14.07
CA ALA A 57 -2.58 17.42 -13.21
C ALA A 57 -2.18 17.66 -11.76
N THR A 58 -3.07 17.28 -10.85
CA THR A 58 -2.78 17.26 -9.41
C THR A 58 -1.76 16.14 -9.09
N PRO A 59 -1.04 16.22 -7.95
CA PRO A 59 -0.10 15.18 -7.55
C PRO A 59 -0.73 13.78 -7.47
N ASP A 60 -2.01 13.70 -7.09
CA ASP A 60 -2.76 12.44 -7.00
C ASP A 60 -3.07 11.88 -8.39
N GLU A 61 -3.46 12.73 -9.33
CA GLU A 61 -3.68 12.33 -10.74
C GLU A 61 -2.37 11.91 -11.41
N MET A 62 -1.25 12.58 -11.14
CA MET A 62 0.06 12.19 -11.69
C MET A 62 0.54 10.82 -11.17
N SER A 63 0.20 10.50 -9.92
CA SER A 63 0.43 9.17 -9.36
C SER A 63 -0.47 8.16 -10.06
N CYS A 64 -1.76 8.50 -10.19
CA CYS A 64 -2.84 7.56 -10.49
C CYS A 64 -3.26 7.38 -11.94
N GLN A 65 -2.84 8.29 -12.79
CA GLN A 65 -3.33 8.41 -14.14
C GLN A 65 -2.18 8.69 -15.09
N GLN A 66 -2.41 8.33 -16.34
CA GLN A 66 -1.52 8.58 -17.46
C GLN A 66 -2.32 9.14 -18.62
N TYR A 67 -1.66 9.82 -19.54
CA TYR A 67 -2.29 10.22 -20.78
C TYR A 67 -2.63 9.00 -21.66
N ASN A 68 -3.69 9.14 -22.45
CA ASN A 68 -4.05 8.10 -23.41
C ASN A 68 -2.99 8.01 -24.53
N ALA A 69 -2.30 6.87 -24.60
CA ALA A 69 -1.23 6.64 -25.57
C ALA A 69 -1.68 6.86 -27.02
N THR A 70 -2.92 6.53 -27.36
CA THR A 70 -3.44 6.72 -28.72
C THR A 70 -3.56 8.22 -29.06
N GLU A 71 -3.99 9.04 -28.11
CA GLU A 71 -4.12 10.50 -28.31
C GLU A 71 -2.74 11.16 -28.40
N VAL A 72 -1.80 10.71 -27.56
CA VAL A 72 -0.40 11.16 -27.60
C VAL A 72 0.26 10.77 -28.94
N ASP A 73 0.05 9.55 -29.43
CA ASP A 73 0.59 9.11 -30.71
C ASP A 73 0.01 9.92 -31.88
N GLN A 74 -1.29 10.26 -31.84
CA GLN A 74 -1.92 11.13 -32.84
C GLN A 74 -1.32 12.55 -32.82
N LEU A 75 -1.02 13.07 -31.63
CA LEU A 75 -0.37 14.36 -31.45
C LEU A 75 1.05 14.37 -32.03
N LEU A 76 1.85 13.36 -31.70
CA LEU A 76 3.23 13.21 -32.19
C LEU A 76 3.28 13.10 -33.73
N ASN A 77 2.33 12.39 -34.32
CA ASN A 77 2.25 12.23 -35.77
C ASN A 77 1.76 13.48 -36.51
N SER A 78 1.06 14.40 -35.84
CA SER A 78 0.45 15.57 -36.48
C SER A 78 1.38 16.79 -36.61
N SER A 79 2.65 16.68 -36.20
CA SER A 79 3.69 17.73 -36.35
C SER A 79 3.22 19.12 -35.89
N ILE A 80 2.69 19.17 -34.66
CA ILE A 80 2.11 20.37 -34.08
C ILE A 80 3.22 21.31 -33.56
N ASN A 81 3.10 22.62 -33.83
CA ASN A 81 4.00 23.64 -33.27
C ASN A 81 3.96 23.62 -31.72
N LEU A 82 5.11 23.80 -31.05
CA LEU A 82 5.27 23.76 -29.58
C LEU A 82 4.23 24.58 -28.77
N ILE A 83 3.71 25.68 -29.32
CA ILE A 83 2.68 26.51 -28.68
C ILE A 83 1.35 25.75 -28.60
N ASN A 84 0.99 25.02 -29.66
CA ASN A 84 -0.20 24.18 -29.70
C ASN A 84 0.01 22.90 -28.87
N GLU A 85 1.23 22.37 -28.76
CA GLU A 85 1.49 21.14 -27.99
C GLU A 85 0.99 21.26 -26.54
N ARG A 86 1.33 22.34 -25.83
CA ARG A 86 0.88 22.54 -24.44
C ARG A 86 -0.63 22.69 -24.31
N GLU A 87 -1.26 23.37 -25.26
CA GLU A 87 -2.71 23.55 -25.28
C GLU A 87 -3.44 22.21 -25.55
N TYR A 88 -2.86 21.37 -26.42
CA TYR A 88 -3.37 20.02 -26.65
C TYR A 88 -3.13 19.08 -25.48
N LEU A 89 -1.97 19.15 -24.80
CA LEU A 89 -1.70 18.37 -23.59
C LEU A 89 -2.69 18.68 -22.45
N ARG A 90 -3.20 19.91 -22.36
CA ARG A 90 -4.30 20.25 -21.45
C ARG A 90 -5.62 19.57 -21.83
N ASN A 91 -5.85 19.33 -23.11
CA ASN A 91 -7.08 18.74 -23.63
C ASN A 91 -7.02 17.21 -23.73
N LEU A 92 -5.86 16.60 -23.48
CA LEU A 92 -5.70 15.16 -23.51
C LEU A 92 -6.45 14.50 -22.35
N SER A 93 -7.00 13.32 -22.63
CA SER A 93 -7.70 12.53 -21.63
C SER A 93 -6.72 11.82 -20.70
N LEU A 94 -6.98 11.93 -19.39
CA LEU A 94 -6.32 11.13 -18.37
C LEU A 94 -7.07 9.80 -18.21
N ILE A 95 -6.33 8.71 -18.28
CA ILE A 95 -6.82 7.34 -18.09
C ILE A 95 -6.07 6.68 -16.94
N SER A 96 -6.67 5.64 -16.34
CA SER A 96 -5.98 4.84 -15.32
C SER A 96 -4.76 4.13 -15.91
N CYS A 97 -3.70 3.96 -15.10
CA CYS A 97 -2.45 3.31 -15.51
C CYS A 97 -2.70 1.93 -16.13
N GLN A 98 -2.22 1.71 -17.35
CA GLN A 98 -2.50 0.46 -18.08
C GLN A 98 -1.52 -0.67 -17.73
N MET A 99 -0.28 -0.36 -17.32
CA MET A 99 0.75 -1.36 -17.02
C MET A 99 0.98 -1.54 -15.50
N GLY A 100 0.02 -1.13 -14.68
CA GLY A 100 0.14 -1.14 -13.23
C GLY A 100 1.00 0.00 -12.68
N TRP A 101 1.64 -0.25 -11.55
CA TRP A 101 2.20 0.79 -10.68
C TRP A 101 3.63 0.44 -10.25
N ILE A 102 4.46 1.47 -10.11
CA ILE A 102 5.78 1.39 -9.51
C ILE A 102 5.69 2.11 -8.16
N TYR A 103 6.02 1.39 -7.08
CA TYR A 103 6.02 1.91 -5.72
C TYR A 103 7.44 2.30 -5.31
N ASP A 104 7.57 3.34 -4.48
CA ASP A 104 8.85 3.66 -3.84
C ASP A 104 9.08 2.74 -2.64
N ASP A 105 10.12 1.90 -2.71
CA ASP A 105 10.47 0.93 -1.67
C ASP A 105 11.12 1.56 -0.42
N ASN A 106 11.35 2.88 -0.42
CA ASN A 106 12.06 3.58 0.65
C ASN A 106 11.32 3.59 2.00
N ILE A 107 10.00 3.34 2.01
CA ILE A 107 9.14 3.51 3.19
C ILE A 107 8.93 2.17 3.94
N TYR A 108 9.00 1.02 3.26
CA TYR A 108 8.64 -0.28 3.83
C TYR A 108 9.85 -1.22 3.87
N ILE A 109 10.83 -0.86 4.70
CA ILE A 109 11.89 -1.76 5.17
C ILE A 109 11.38 -2.51 6.41
N ASP A 110 11.05 -3.79 6.23
CA ASP A 110 10.65 -4.74 7.27
C ASP A 110 9.31 -4.47 7.98
N THR A 111 8.30 -5.27 7.64
CA THR A 111 7.02 -5.24 8.36
C THR A 111 7.21 -5.80 9.77
N LEU A 112 6.90 -4.98 10.79
CA LEU A 112 6.79 -5.35 12.21
C LEU A 112 5.95 -6.62 12.45
N VAL A 113 5.07 -6.95 11.49
CA VAL A 113 4.22 -8.14 11.49
C VAL A 113 5.05 -9.44 11.54
N THR A 114 6.21 -9.49 10.89
CA THR A 114 7.05 -10.70 10.86
C THR A 114 7.75 -10.96 12.20
N GLU A 115 8.23 -9.91 12.88
CA GLU A 115 8.92 -10.06 14.16
C GLU A 115 7.97 -10.43 15.30
N VAL A 116 6.79 -9.80 15.34
CA VAL A 116 5.80 -10.03 16.41
C VAL A 116 5.21 -11.45 16.34
N PHE A 117 4.98 -11.99 15.14
CA PHE A 117 4.46 -13.36 14.98
C PHE A 117 5.46 -14.42 15.47
N HIS A 118 6.76 -14.18 15.26
CA HIS A 118 7.82 -15.04 15.77
C HIS A 118 7.90 -14.98 17.31
N PHE A 119 7.74 -13.78 17.90
CA PHE A 119 7.74 -13.59 19.35
C PHE A 119 6.54 -14.27 20.03
N VAL A 120 5.35 -14.16 19.46
CA VAL A 120 4.13 -14.82 19.97
C VAL A 120 4.23 -16.34 19.83
N SER A 121 4.74 -16.83 18.70
CA SER A 121 4.98 -18.28 18.51
C SER A 121 6.01 -18.83 19.49
N PHE A 122 7.07 -18.06 19.79
CA PHE A 122 8.06 -18.43 20.80
C PHE A 122 7.47 -18.46 22.21
N PHE A 123 6.61 -17.49 22.55
CA PHE A 123 5.89 -17.47 23.83
C PHE A 123 4.92 -18.64 23.98
N PHE A 124 4.15 -18.97 22.94
CA PHE A 124 3.28 -20.14 22.96
C PHE A 124 4.07 -21.45 23.00
N LYS A 125 5.17 -21.58 22.24
CA LYS A 125 6.00 -22.79 22.23
C LYS A 125 6.75 -22.99 23.56
N LYS A 126 7.18 -21.92 24.22
CA LYS A 126 7.81 -21.97 25.54
C LYS A 126 6.80 -22.25 26.66
N ASN A 127 5.57 -21.75 26.55
CA ASN A 127 4.49 -22.08 27.49
C ASN A 127 3.93 -23.50 27.30
N ASN A 128 3.90 -24.03 26.07
CA ASN A 128 3.49 -25.42 25.82
C ASN A 128 4.57 -26.47 26.22
N LEU A 129 5.82 -26.03 26.42
CA LEU A 129 6.89 -26.87 26.99
C LEU A 129 6.90 -26.88 28.52
N LEU A 130 6.07 -26.08 29.19
CA LEU A 130 5.94 -26.04 30.65
C LEU A 130 4.73 -26.83 31.19
N ILE A 131 4.01 -27.57 30.31
CA ILE A 131 2.83 -28.38 30.67
C ILE A 131 3.11 -29.90 30.51
N ASN A 132 4.37 -30.32 30.46
CA ASN A 132 4.76 -31.74 30.62
C ASN A 132 5.76 -31.90 31.76
#